data_AF-A0A4U9VFQ5-F1
#
_entry.id   AF-A0A4U9VFQ5-F1
#
_cell.length_a   1.000
_cell.length_b   1.000
_cell.length_c   1.000
_cell.angle_alpha   90.00
_cell.angle_beta   90.00
_cell.angle_gamma   90.00
#
_symmetry.space_group_name_H-M   'P 1'
#
loop_
_entity.id
_entity.type
_entity.pdbx_description
1 polymer ?
#
loop_
_entity_poly.entity_id
_entity_poly.type
_entity_poly.pdbx_seq_one_letter_code
_entity_poly.pdbx_strand_id
1 'polypeptide(L)'
;MWHLPYRVNLGGQSYEVMGLKADYFTARGNPTEADLGRYNVTKNDSDRHRFKTPTLRNIAQTAPYFHDGSVTSLHQAVKDMLTYQVGVTLPESDIKDLVALLEGMSGNISLPRPRAVDTVATTPGF
;
A
#
# COMPACT_ATOMS: atom_id res chain seq x y z
N MET A 1 -31.21 -17.76 0.65
CA MET A 1 -30.46 -16.81 -0.20
C MET A 1 -29.64 -15.92 0.71
N TRP A 2 -28.36 -16.25 0.92
CA TRP A 2 -27.50 -15.51 1.85
C TRP A 2 -26.82 -14.34 1.12
N HIS A 3 -27.26 -13.12 1.42
CA HIS A 3 -26.51 -11.90 1.10
C HIS A 3 -25.33 -11.80 2.07
N LEU A 4 -24.10 -11.82 1.55
CA LEU A 4 -22.93 -11.42 2.33
C LEU A 4 -22.85 -9.87 2.29
N PRO A 5 -23.07 -9.16 3.41
CA PRO A 5 -22.96 -7.71 3.42
C PRO A 5 -21.49 -7.31 3.30
N TYR A 6 -21.22 -6.33 2.43
CA TYR A 6 -20.04 -5.46 2.37
C TYR A 6 -18.69 -6.04 2.82
N ARG A 7 -17.81 -6.31 1.84
CA ARG A 7 -16.36 -6.39 2.10
C ARG A 7 -15.86 -4.98 2.40
N VAL A 8 -15.80 -4.59 3.66
CA VAL A 8 -15.14 -3.34 4.07
C VAL A 8 -13.64 -3.47 3.83
N ASN A 9 -13.05 -2.54 3.07
CA ASN A 9 -11.60 -2.47 2.89
C ASN A 9 -10.96 -1.81 4.12
N LEU A 10 -9.91 -2.41 4.65
CA LEU A 10 -9.07 -1.78 5.66
C LEU A 10 -8.09 -0.85 4.94
N GLY A 11 -8.35 0.47 5.01
CA GLY A 11 -7.62 1.51 4.29
C GLY A 11 -8.27 1.93 2.97
N GLY A 12 -7.63 2.87 2.25
CA GLY A 12 -8.06 3.35 0.94
C GLY A 12 -9.01 4.55 0.93
N GLN A 13 -9.45 5.06 2.08
CA GLN A 13 -10.51 6.07 2.19
C GLN A 13 -10.03 7.46 2.67
N SER A 14 -8.78 7.61 3.08
CA SER A 14 -8.24 8.87 3.61
C SER A 14 -6.85 9.19 3.07
N TYR A 15 -6.43 10.44 3.28
CA TYR A 15 -5.07 10.91 3.02
C TYR A 15 -4.40 11.30 4.33
N GLU A 16 -3.44 10.51 4.77
CA GLU A 16 -2.74 10.69 6.04
C GLU A 16 -1.29 11.12 5.82
N VAL A 17 -0.76 11.87 6.78
CA VAL A 17 0.67 12.22 6.81
C VAL A 17 1.47 10.94 7.07
N MET A 18 2.50 10.72 6.25
CA MET A 18 3.51 9.69 6.51
C MET A 18 4.59 10.24 7.45
N GLY A 19 4.85 9.54 8.56
CA GLY A 19 5.84 9.99 9.55
C GLY A 19 5.25 10.87 10.64
N LEU A 20 4.05 10.55 11.15
CA LEU A 20 3.40 11.32 12.22
C LEU A 20 4.20 11.37 13.54
N LYS A 21 5.07 10.38 13.78
CA LYS A 21 5.80 10.21 15.04
C LYS A 21 7.29 10.43 14.89
N ALA A 22 7.83 10.18 13.71
CA ALA A 22 9.21 10.46 13.37
C ALA A 22 9.34 10.77 11.87
N ASP A 23 10.32 11.58 11.51
CA ASP A 23 10.56 12.00 10.13
C ASP A 23 11.11 10.85 9.28
N TYR A 24 10.20 10.16 8.59
CA TYR A 24 10.51 9.07 7.68
C TYR A 24 11.41 9.52 6.51
N PHE A 25 11.17 10.71 5.95
CA PHE A 25 11.85 11.16 4.74
C PHE A 25 13.31 11.49 5.01
N THR A 26 13.59 12.15 6.14
CA THR A 26 14.96 12.39 6.59
C THR A 26 15.68 11.08 6.91
N ALA A 27 15.02 10.14 7.58
CA ALA A 27 15.63 8.86 7.96
C ALA A 27 15.91 7.95 6.75
N ARG A 28 14.99 7.89 5.78
CA ARG A 28 15.19 7.18 4.50
C ARG A 28 16.32 7.83 3.69
N GLY A 29 16.43 9.15 3.77
CA GLY A 29 17.33 9.94 2.93
C GLY A 29 16.85 10.05 1.49
N ASN A 30 17.59 10.82 0.70
CA ASN A 30 17.31 11.10 -0.72
C ASN A 30 15.85 11.53 -0.97
N PRO A 31 15.38 12.63 -0.37
CA PRO A 31 14.03 13.12 -0.62
C PRO A 31 13.84 13.47 -2.10
N THR A 32 12.66 13.17 -2.62
CA THR A 32 12.25 13.36 -4.01
C THR A 32 10.97 14.20 -4.06
N GLU A 33 10.62 14.73 -5.23
CA GLU A 33 9.34 15.43 -5.40
C GLU A 33 8.12 14.55 -5.11
N ALA A 34 8.24 13.22 -5.29
CA ALA A 34 7.17 12.28 -4.96
C ALA A 34 6.83 12.28 -3.46
N ASP A 35 7.79 12.63 -2.60
CA ASP A 35 7.59 12.70 -1.15
C ASP A 35 6.65 13.83 -0.74
N LEU A 36 6.44 14.84 -1.59
CA LEU A 36 5.48 15.92 -1.32
C LEU A 36 4.03 15.41 -1.28
N GLY A 37 3.74 14.24 -1.86
CA GLY A 37 2.44 13.58 -1.77
C GLY A 37 1.31 14.44 -2.37
N ARG A 38 0.20 14.56 -1.64
CA ARG A 38 -1.02 15.25 -2.10
C ARG A 38 -0.78 16.72 -2.46
N TYR A 39 0.22 17.37 -1.86
CA TYR A 39 0.65 18.72 -2.25
C TYR A 39 0.93 18.85 -3.74
N ASN A 40 1.47 17.81 -4.39
CA ASN A 40 1.78 17.86 -5.83
C ASN A 40 0.56 18.16 -6.69
N VAL A 41 -0.64 17.80 -6.20
CA VAL A 41 -1.92 18.07 -6.86
C VAL A 41 -2.57 19.35 -6.32
N THR A 42 -2.66 19.51 -5.00
CA THR A 42 -3.48 20.57 -4.38
C THR A 42 -2.75 21.90 -4.25
N LYS A 43 -1.41 21.88 -4.22
CA LYS A 43 -0.54 23.02 -3.92
C LYS A 43 -0.81 23.68 -2.55
N ASN A 44 -1.58 23.03 -1.67
CA ASN A 44 -1.80 23.48 -0.30
C ASN A 44 -0.75 22.87 0.63
N ASP A 45 0.00 23.70 1.33
CA ASP A 45 1.09 23.26 2.22
C ASP A 45 0.61 22.27 3.31
N SER A 46 -0.64 22.37 3.77
CA SER A 46 -1.21 21.42 4.73
C SER A 46 -1.38 19.99 4.20
N ASP A 47 -1.26 19.80 2.88
CA ASP A 47 -1.31 18.52 2.19
C ASP A 47 0.07 17.91 1.91
N ARG A 48 1.16 18.58 2.33
CA ARG A 48 2.52 18.08 2.16
C ARG A 48 2.69 16.77 2.92
N HIS A 49 3.35 15.80 2.27
CA HIS A 49 3.60 14.46 2.81
C HIS A 49 2.34 13.65 3.16
N ARG A 50 1.16 14.08 2.69
CA ARG A 50 -0.07 13.30 2.81
C ARG A 50 -0.22 12.34 1.65
N PHE A 51 -0.43 11.07 1.93
CA PHE A 51 -0.63 10.02 0.94
C PHE A 51 -1.95 9.31 1.18
N LYS A 52 -2.53 8.80 0.10
CA LYS A 52 -3.70 7.93 0.22
C LYS A 52 -3.29 6.70 1.03
N THR A 53 -3.94 6.47 2.17
CA THR A 53 -3.72 5.26 2.95
C THR A 53 -4.05 4.05 2.08
N PRO A 54 -3.11 3.15 1.76
CA PRO A 54 -3.39 2.02 0.89
C PRO A 54 -4.38 1.05 1.54
N THR A 55 -5.05 0.23 0.73
CA THR A 55 -5.79 -0.91 1.26
C THR A 55 -4.80 -1.99 1.68
N LEU A 56 -5.08 -2.68 2.78
CA LEU A 56 -4.26 -3.81 3.26
C LEU A 56 -4.69 -5.16 2.65
N ARG A 57 -5.72 -5.17 1.80
CA ARG A 57 -6.13 -6.40 1.11
C ARG A 57 -5.07 -6.81 0.09
N ASN A 58 -4.60 -8.06 0.19
CA ASN A 58 -3.53 -8.62 -0.65
C ASN A 58 -2.16 -7.95 -0.48
N ILE A 59 -1.91 -7.26 0.63
CA ILE A 59 -0.67 -6.52 0.87
C ILE A 59 0.59 -7.41 0.78
N ALA A 60 0.48 -8.70 1.10
CA ALA A 60 1.61 -9.63 0.97
C ALA A 60 2.06 -9.87 -0.48
N GLN A 61 1.23 -9.51 -1.48
CA GLN A 61 1.50 -9.73 -2.91
C GLN A 61 1.79 -8.44 -3.68
N THR A 62 1.95 -7.31 -2.99
CA THR A 62 2.10 -5.98 -3.62
C THR A 62 3.43 -5.32 -3.29
N ALA A 63 4.46 -6.10 -2.96
CA ALA A 63 5.81 -5.56 -2.87
C ALA A 63 6.25 -4.97 -4.23
N PRO A 64 7.11 -3.94 -4.26
CA PRO A 64 7.65 -3.21 -3.11
C PRO A 64 6.64 -2.22 -2.47
N TYR A 65 6.88 -1.88 -1.21
CA TYR A 65 6.03 -1.09 -0.33
C TYR A 65 6.39 0.40 -0.30
N PHE A 66 5.48 1.19 0.26
CA PHE A 66 5.48 2.67 0.28
C PHE A 66 5.34 3.30 -1.10
N HIS A 67 5.21 4.64 -1.15
CA HIS A 67 4.88 5.37 -2.38
C HIS A 67 6.03 5.40 -3.39
N ASP A 68 7.25 5.13 -2.94
CA ASP A 68 8.48 5.15 -3.72
C ASP A 68 9.02 3.75 -4.02
N GLY A 69 8.40 2.69 -3.49
CA GLY A 69 8.86 1.32 -3.65
C GLY A 69 10.22 1.03 -2.99
N SER A 70 10.65 1.85 -2.02
CA SER A 70 11.96 1.71 -1.38
C SER A 70 12.07 0.48 -0.47
N VAL A 71 10.95 -0.06 0.00
CA VAL A 71 10.93 -1.17 0.97
C VAL A 71 10.42 -2.44 0.32
N THR A 72 11.24 -3.49 0.29
CA THR A 72 10.91 -4.74 -0.42
C THR A 72 10.27 -5.81 0.45
N SER A 73 10.35 -5.66 1.78
CA SER A 73 9.88 -6.66 2.75
C SER A 73 8.66 -6.15 3.53
N LEU A 74 7.62 -6.99 3.63
CA LEU A 74 6.43 -6.68 4.42
C LEU A 74 6.79 -6.49 5.90
N HIS A 75 7.72 -7.31 6.38
CA HIS A 75 8.24 -7.19 7.75
C HIS A 75 8.85 -5.80 7.97
N GLN A 76 9.73 -5.35 7.06
CA GLN A 76 10.35 -4.03 7.21
C GLN A 76 9.29 -2.91 7.12
N ALA A 77 8.33 -3.02 6.20
CA ALA A 77 7.24 -2.06 6.09
C ALA A 77 6.43 -1.94 7.41
N VAL A 78 6.17 -3.06 8.09
CA VAL A 78 5.52 -3.07 9.41
C VAL A 78 6.38 -2.37 10.46
N LYS A 79 7.68 -2.67 10.53
CA LYS A 79 8.60 -2.01 11.49
C LYS A 79 8.68 -0.51 11.28
N ASP A 80 8.75 -0.09 10.02
CA ASP A 80 8.80 1.33 9.67
C ASP A 80 7.49 2.03 10.06
N MET A 81 6.32 1.41 9.81
CA MET A 81 5.05 1.97 10.27
C MET A 81 4.93 2.05 11.80
N LEU A 82 5.39 1.02 12.53
CA LEU A 82 5.44 1.05 13.99
C LEU A 82 6.32 2.20 14.50
N THR A 83 7.46 2.45 13.85
CA THR A 83 8.41 3.50 14.23
C THR A 83 7.90 4.90 13.86
N TYR A 84 7.62 5.12 12.57
CA TYR A 84 7.38 6.45 12.03
C TYR A 84 5.92 6.90 12.17
N GLN A 85 4.97 5.98 12.25
CA GLN A 85 3.54 6.32 12.33
C GLN A 85 2.96 6.15 13.73
N VAL A 86 3.33 5.07 14.42
CA VAL A 86 2.77 4.75 15.76
C VAL A 86 3.68 5.23 16.89
N GLY A 87 5.00 5.19 16.69
CA GLY A 87 6.01 5.61 17.67
C GLY A 87 6.26 4.56 18.74
N VAL A 88 6.14 3.27 18.41
CA VAL A 88 6.33 2.15 19.35
C VAL A 88 7.35 1.17 18.81
N THR A 89 8.07 0.53 19.74
CA THR A 89 8.93 -0.63 19.45
C THR A 89 8.30 -1.85 20.08
N LEU A 90 8.07 -2.89 19.28
CA LEU A 90 7.50 -4.15 19.73
C LEU A 90 8.57 -5.25 19.71
N PRO A 91 8.40 -6.32 20.51
CA PRO A 91 9.18 -7.54 20.37
C PRO A 91 9.07 -8.12 18.95
N GLU A 92 10.12 -8.81 18.51
CA GLU A 92 10.14 -9.46 17.19
C GLU A 92 9.05 -10.54 17.02
N SER A 93 8.58 -11.15 18.11
CA SER A 93 7.43 -12.06 18.08
C SER A 93 6.17 -11.36 17.61
N ASP A 94 5.88 -10.19 18.18
CA ASP A 94 4.65 -9.45 17.93
C ASP A 94 4.67 -8.87 16.51
N ILE A 95 5.84 -8.46 16.03
CA ILE A 95 6.01 -8.05 14.62
C ILE A 95 5.71 -9.22 13.68
N LYS A 96 6.18 -10.43 13.99
CA LYS A 96 5.88 -11.62 13.18
C LYS A 96 4.40 -11.95 13.18
N ASP A 97 3.71 -11.82 14.32
CA ASP A 97 2.27 -12.06 14.40
C ASP A 97 1.48 -11.02 13.58
N LEU A 98 1.90 -9.75 13.60
CA LEU A 98 1.32 -8.71 12.74
C LEU A 98 1.54 -9.00 11.25
N VAL A 99 2.75 -9.43 10.87
CA VAL A 99 3.04 -9.82 9.48
C VAL A 99 2.18 -11.02 9.08
N ALA A 100 2.09 -12.05 9.92
CA ALA A 100 1.26 -13.23 9.66
C ALA A 100 -0.23 -12.87 9.52
N LEU A 101 -0.73 -11.92 10.31
CA LEU A 101 -2.08 -11.39 10.16
C LEU A 101 -2.28 -10.73 8.79
N LEU A 102 -1.34 -9.87 8.36
CA LEU A 102 -1.40 -9.18 7.06
C LEU A 102 -1.28 -10.15 5.87
N GLU A 103 -0.48 -11.20 6.01
CA GLU A 103 -0.43 -12.30 5.05
C GLU A 103 -1.78 -13.03 4.98
N GLY A 104 -2.42 -13.31 6.12
CA GLY A 104 -3.76 -13.89 6.19
C GLY A 104 -4.87 -13.03 5.58
N MET A 105 -4.67 -11.71 5.49
CA MET A 105 -5.59 -10.78 4.79
C MET A 105 -5.45 -10.82 3.26
N SER A 106 -4.50 -11.60 2.73
CA SER A 106 -4.27 -11.77 1.30
C SER A 106 -5.04 -13.00 0.80
N GLY A 107 -5.99 -12.79 -0.11
CA GLY A 107 -6.74 -13.89 -0.71
C GLY A 107 -5.93 -14.61 -1.79
N ASN A 108 -6.23 -15.88 -2.04
CA ASN A 108 -5.73 -16.60 -3.21
C ASN A 108 -6.35 -16.02 -4.49
N ILE A 109 -5.60 -15.21 -5.23
CA ILE A 109 -6.01 -14.75 -6.56
C ILE A 109 -5.61 -15.83 -7.57
N SER A 110 -6.53 -16.75 -7.85
CA SER A 110 -6.45 -17.60 -9.04
C SER A 110 -7.34 -16.98 -10.12
N LEU A 111 -6.77 -16.15 -10.99
CA LEU A 111 -7.49 -15.71 -12.19
C LEU A 111 -7.46 -16.86 -13.22
N PRO A 112 -8.60 -17.33 -13.74
CA PRO A 112 -8.59 -18.20 -14.90
C PRO A 112 -7.89 -17.47 -16.04
N ARG A 113 -6.96 -18.14 -16.74
CA ARG A 113 -6.31 -17.58 -17.93
C ARG A 113 -7.39 -17.09 -18.89
N PRO A 114 -7.31 -15.84 -19.42
CA PRO A 114 -8.21 -15.41 -20.46
C PRO A 114 -8.20 -16.46 -21.57
N ARG A 115 -9.37 -16.98 -21.96
CA ARG A 115 -9.44 -17.74 -23.21
C ARG A 115 -9.03 -16.77 -24.29
N ALA A 116 -8.02 -17.13 -25.08
CA ALA A 116 -7.74 -16.42 -26.32
C ALA A 116 -9.06 -16.35 -27.09
N VAL A 117 -9.55 -15.14 -27.32
CA VAL A 117 -10.63 -14.95 -28.29
C VAL A 117 -9.96 -15.21 -29.62
N ASP A 118 -10.34 -16.29 -30.29
CA ASP A 118 -9.91 -16.58 -31.65
C ASP A 118 -10.20 -15.32 -32.46
N THR A 119 -9.14 -14.60 -32.83
CA THR A 119 -9.27 -13.31 -33.47
C THR A 119 -9.63 -13.61 -34.92
N VAL A 120 -10.93 -13.60 -35.25
CA VAL A 120 -11.34 -13.55 -36.65
C VAL A 120 -10.89 -12.19 -37.17
N ALA A 121 -9.95 -12.22 -38.11
CA ALA A 121 -9.37 -11.05 -38.73
C ALA A 121 -10.46 -10.17 -39.36
N THR A 122 -10.72 -9.01 -38.75
CA THR A 122 -11.36 -7.89 -39.43
C THR A 122 -10.74 -6.62 -38.90
N THR A 123 -9.50 -6.35 -39.34
CA THR A 123 -8.92 -5.01 -39.22
C THR A 123 -9.34 -4.24 -40.47
N PRO A 124 -10.15 -3.16 -40.38
CA PRO A 124 -10.33 -2.26 -41.50
C PRO A 124 -9.05 -1.43 -41.65
N GLY A 125 -8.45 -1.48 -42.83
CA GLY A 125 -7.31 -0.64 -43.18
C GLY A 125 -7.71 0.84 -43.18
N PHE A 126 -6.85 1.68 -42.61
CA PHE A 126 -6.80 3.12 -42.86
C PHE A 126 -5.79 3.40 -43.97
#